data_AF-D6A492-F1
#
_entry.id   AF-D6A492-F1
#
_cell.length_a   1.000
_cell.length_b   1.000
_cell.length_c   1.000
_cell.angle_alpha   90.00
_cell.angle_beta   90.00
_cell.angle_gamma   90.00
#
_symmetry.space_group_name_H-M   'P 1'
#
loop_
_entity.id
_entity.type
_entity.pdbx_description
1 polymer ?
#
loop_
_entity_poly.entity_id
_entity_poly.type
_entity_poly.pdbx_seq_one_letter_code
_entity_poly.pdbx_strand_id
1 'polypeptide(L)' 'MDNVQRIYRRSEKRHIPARPCPDCGTPIRGHWKEHPGLVVDPDPQGSVTWRCPGQQCLTGKESF' A
#
# COMPACT_ATOMS: atom_id res chain seq x y z
N MET A 1 4.22 6.54 12.75
CA MET A 1 2.77 6.79 12.75
C MET A 1 2.15 6.00 11.61
N ASP A 2 1.09 5.27 11.95
CA ASP A 2 0.55 4.05 11.36
C ASP A 2 0.50 3.96 9.82
N ASN A 3 1.36 3.09 9.26
CA ASN A 3 1.05 2.42 8.00
C ASN A 3 -0.13 1.49 8.26
N VAL A 4 -1.36 2.02 8.16
CA VAL A 4 -2.59 1.25 8.30
C VAL A 4 -2.61 0.21 7.18
N GLN A 5 -2.08 -0.98 7.45
CA GLN A 5 -2.13 -2.13 6.55
C GLN A 5 -3.60 -2.52 6.43
N ARG A 6 -4.26 -2.01 5.39
CA ARG A 6 -5.62 -2.39 5.04
C ARG A 6 -5.56 -3.56 4.09
N ILE A 7 -6.38 -4.56 4.40
CA ILE A 7 -6.60 -5.70 3.54
C ILE A 7 -7.67 -5.28 2.53
N TYR A 8 -7.34 -5.37 1.25
CA TYR A 8 -8.26 -5.09 0.14
C TYR A 8 -8.37 -6.33 -0.72
N ARG A 9 -9.55 -6.57 -1.27
CA ARG A 9 -9.73 -7.60 -2.29
C ARG A 9 -9.18 -7.14 -3.64
N ARG A 10 -8.92 -8.09 -4.53
CA ARG A 10 -8.44 -7.82 -5.89
C ARG A 10 -9.39 -6.88 -6.66
N SER A 11 -10.70 -7.06 -6.50
CA SER A 11 -11.75 -6.23 -7.10
C SER A 11 -11.70 -4.78 -6.62
N GLU A 12 -11.26 -4.56 -5.38
CA GLU A 12 -11.15 -3.25 -4.75
C GLU A 12 -9.83 -2.54 -5.07
N LYS A 13 -8.89 -3.22 -5.73
CA LYS A 13 -7.56 -2.68 -6.06
C LYS A 13 -7.63 -1.36 -6.81
N ARG A 14 -8.64 -1.17 -7.66
CA ARG A 14 -8.84 0.07 -8.44
C ARG A 14 -9.34 1.23 -7.58
N HIS A 15 -9.92 0.95 -6.41
CA HIS A 15 -10.48 1.94 -5.49
C HIS A 15 -9.53 2.28 -4.33
N ILE A 16 -8.32 1.71 -4.32
CA ILE A 16 -7.32 2.03 -3.31
C ILE A 16 -6.96 3.52 -3.42
N PRO A 17 -7.24 4.34 -2.38
CA PRO A 17 -6.97 5.75 -2.45
C PRO A 17 -5.47 6.03 -2.42
N ALA A 18 -5.06 7.05 -3.17
CA ALA A 18 -3.76 7.67 -2.96
C ALA A 18 -3.78 8.40 -1.60
N ARG A 19 -2.64 8.39 -0.91
CA ARG A 19 -2.47 9.07 0.38
C ARG A 19 -1.26 9.98 0.33
N PRO A 20 -1.32 11.19 0.91
CA PRO A 20 -0.12 12.01 1.04
C PRO A 20 0.89 11.30 1.96
N CYS A 21 2.17 11.36 1.60
CA CYS A 21 3.24 10.94 2.49
C CYS A 21 3.20 11.78 3.77
N PRO A 22 3.24 11.18 4.97
CA PRO A 22 3.24 11.94 6.22
C PRO A 22 4.46 12.86 6.35
N ASP A 23 5.60 12.49 5.76
CA ASP A 23 6.85 13.23 5.87
C ASP A 23 6.99 14.37 4.85
N CYS A 24 6.73 14.09 3.56
CA CYS A 24 6.96 15.06 2.48
C CYS A 24 5.68 15.48 1.73
N GLY A 25 4.49 15.05 2.17
CA GLY A 25 3.19 15.43 1.59
C GLY A 25 2.93 14.92 0.16
N THR A 26 3.92 14.26 -0.46
CA THR A 26 3.83 13.76 -1.85
C THR A 26 2.72 12.71 -1.96
N PRO A 27 1.86 12.75 -2.99
CA PRO A 27 0.83 11.74 -3.18
C PRO A 27 1.45 10.37 -3.49
N ILE A 28 1.24 9.40 -2.58
CA ILE A 28 1.68 8.02 -2.70
C ILE A 28 0.51 7.15 -3.18
N ARG A 29 0.75 6.35 -4.21
CA ARG A 29 -0.18 5.27 -4.60
C ARG A 29 0.06 4.01 -3.77
N GLY A 30 -1.02 3.41 -3.30
CA GLY A 30 -0.96 2.14 -2.59
C GLY A 30 -0.59 1.00 -3.54
N HIS A 31 0.45 0.27 -3.20
CA HIS A 31 0.87 -0.93 -3.89
C HIS A 31 0.20 -2.15 -3.26
N TRP A 32 -0.73 -2.75 -3.98
CA TRP A 32 -1.42 -3.98 -3.56
C TRP A 32 -0.56 -5.20 -3.88
N LYS A 33 -0.39 -6.07 -2.88
CA LYS A 33 0.28 -7.36 -2.99
C LYS A 33 -0.67 -8.44 -2.50
N GLU A 34 -0.93 -9.41 -3.37
CA GLU A 34 -1.74 -10.59 -3.05
C GLU A 34 -1.11 -11.38 -1.88
N HIS A 35 -1.93 -11.85 -0.95
CA HIS A 35 -1.47 -12.85 0.01
C HIS A 35 -1.46 -14.21 -0.68
N PRO A 36 -0.33 -14.94 -0.67
CA PRO A 36 -0.31 -16.31 -1.19
C PRO A 36 -1.20 -17.18 -0.30
N GLY A 37 -2.42 -17.42 -0.75
CA GLY A 37 -3.35 -18.36 -0.14
C GLY A 37 -3.13 -19.77 -0.66
N LEU A 38 -3.36 -20.78 0.19
CA LEU A 38 -3.38 -22.20 -0.19
C LEU A 38 -4.60 -22.55 -1.07
N VAL A 39 -5.61 -21.68 -1.14
CA VAL A 39 -6.86 -21.88 -1.88
C VAL A 39 -6.92 -20.85 -3.00
N VAL A 40 -7.21 -21.32 -4.23
CA VAL A 40 -7.44 -20.45 -5.39
C VAL A 40 -8.77 -19.72 -5.20
N ASP A 41 -8.71 -18.55 -4.59
CA ASP A 41 -9.83 -17.64 -4.48
C ASP A 41 -9.90 -16.76 -5.74
N PRO A 42 -11.09 -16.57 -6.37
CA PRO A 42 -11.23 -15.74 -7.56
C PRO A 42 -11.05 -14.23 -7.29
N ASP A 43 -11.20 -13.79 -6.03
CA ASP A 43 -11.06 -12.41 -5.58
C ASP A 43 -10.16 -12.31 -4.32
N PRO A 44 -8.87 -12.71 -4.44
CA PRO A 44 -8.03 -12.92 -3.28
C PRO A 44 -7.80 -11.63 -2.53
N GLN A 45 -7.64 -11.77 -1.21
CA GLN A 45 -7.26 -10.68 -0.33
C GLN A 45 -5.77 -10.38 -0.49
N GLY A 46 -5.44 -9.10 -0.52
CA GLY A 46 -4.06 -8.61 -0.56
C GLY A 46 -3.84 -7.47 0.42
N SER A 47 -2.59 -7.27 0.80
CA SER A 47 -2.17 -6.15 1.61
C SER A 47 -1.79 -4.98 0.71
N VAL A 48 -2.14 -3.78 1.14
CA VAL A 48 -1.73 -2.55 0.46
C VAL A 48 -0.64 -1.87 1.28
N THR A 49 0.43 -1.51 0.59
CA THR A 49 1.57 -0.79 1.14
C THR A 49 1.72 0.55 0.42
N TRP A 50 1.82 1.65 1.15
CA TRP A 50 2.07 2.96 0.56
C TRP A 50 3.54 3.30 0.80
N ARG A 51 4.37 3.21 -0.25
CA ARG A 51 5.79 3.59 -0.17
C ARG A 51 6.03 4.90 -0.88
N CYS A 52 6.67 5.85 -0.18
CA CYS A 52 7.05 7.11 -0.77
C CYS A 52 8.20 6.90 -1.79
N PRO A 53 8.04 7.30 -3.07
CA PRO A 53 9.09 7.15 -4.08
C PRO A 53 10.15 8.27 -4.02
N GLY A 54 9.95 9.30 -3.19
CA GLY A 54 10.80 10.49 -3.19
C GLY A 54 12.18 10.21 -2.61
N GLN A 55 13.23 10.33 -3.42
CA GLN A 55 14.62 10.46 -2.94
C GLN A 55 14.82 11.67 -1.99
N GLN A 56 13.87 12.63 -1.99
CA GLN A 56 13.87 13.82 -1.13
C GLN A 56 13.09 13.62 0.18
N CYS A 57 12.38 12.50 0.36
CA CYS A 57 11.76 12.18 1.64
C CYS A 57 12.88 11.62 2.53
N LEU A 58 13.44 12.45 3.42
CA LEU A 58 14.57 12.09 4.30
C LEU A 58 14.28 10.83 5.15
N THR A 59 13.00 10.52 5.38
CA THR A 59 12.52 9.36 6.14
C THR A 59 11.93 8.25 5.25
N GLY A 60 12.06 8.32 3.91
CA GLY A 60 11.52 7.31 2.99
C GLY A 60 12.35 6.03 2.87
N LYS A 61 13.50 5.95 3.57
CA LYS A 61 14.44 4.84 3.47
C LYS A 61 14.26 3.73 4.49
N GLU A 62 13.50 3.93 5.55
CA GLU A 62 13.38 2.92 6.60
C GLU A 62 11.92 2.64 6.89
N SER A 63 11.53 1.42 6.50
CA SER A 63 10.62 0.52 7.19
C SER A 63 9.37 1.12 7.82
N PHE A 64 8.20 0.69 7.35
CA PHE A 64 7.24 -0.11 8.14
C PHE A 64 6.26 -0.76 7.16
#